data_AF-A0A354BGX8-F1
#
_entry.id   AF-A0A354BGX8-F1
#
_cell.length_a   1.000
_cell.length_b   1.000
_cell.length_c   1.000
_cell.angle_alpha   90.00
_cell.angle_beta   90.00
_cell.angle_gamma   90.00
#
_symmetry.space_group_name_H-M   'P 1'
#
loop_
_entity.id
_entity.type
_entity.pdbx_description
1 polymer ?
#
loop_
_entity_poly.entity_id
_entity_poly.type
_entity_poly.pdbx_seq_one_letter_code
_entity_poly.pdbx_strand_id
1 'polypeptide(L)'
;QEQSATKKDLRSFGLLVGAVFIGIGLWPLLIRGDALRFWAIGLGGTLMLLGGMSPGILKPIHTAWTGIGHALGWINTRILLGLVFYGLITPMGILFRLLGKDVMRQACGRDFSTYRVLKKPRPQGHMKFQF
;
A
#
# COMPACT_ATOMS: atom_id res chain seq x y z
N GLN A 1 -9.75 -10.37 14.36
CA GLN A 1 -8.83 -11.36 14.96
C GLN A 1 -7.88 -10.62 15.87
N GLU A 2 -7.98 -10.86 17.18
CA GLU A 2 -7.15 -10.26 18.22
C GLU A 2 -5.69 -10.69 18.05
N GLN A 3 -4.84 -9.81 17.51
CA GLN A 3 -3.39 -10.01 17.55
C GLN A 3 -2.89 -9.62 18.95
N SER A 4 -2.95 -10.59 19.87
CA SER A 4 -2.17 -10.56 21.09
C SER A 4 -0.69 -10.55 20.68
N ALA A 5 -0.07 -9.36 20.68
CA ALA A 5 1.30 -9.18 20.24
C ALA A 5 2.22 -10.22 20.93
N THR A 6 2.78 -11.12 20.13
CA THR A 6 3.58 -12.24 20.64
C THR A 6 4.89 -11.68 21.20
N LYS A 7 5.42 -12.26 22.29
CA LYS A 7 6.67 -11.80 22.91
C LYS A 7 7.84 -11.68 21.91
N LYS A 8 7.80 -12.47 20.83
CA LYS A 8 8.76 -12.44 19.71
C LYS A 8 8.62 -11.19 18.83
N ASP A 9 7.41 -10.71 18.59
CA ASP A 9 7.15 -9.49 17.79
C ASP A 9 7.68 -8.25 18.51
N LEU A 10 7.43 -8.16 19.82
CA LEU A 10 7.96 -7.07 20.66
C LEU A 10 9.50 -7.04 20.68
N ARG A 11 10.14 -8.21 20.77
CA ARG A 11 11.61 -8.32 20.73
C ARG A 11 12.16 -7.94 19.36
N SER A 12 11.51 -8.38 18.29
CA SER A 12 11.94 -8.08 16.91
C SER A 12 11.78 -6.59 16.61
N PHE A 13 10.69 -5.97 17.07
CA PHE A 13 10.48 -4.52 16.98
C PHE A 13 11.55 -3.74 17.76
N GLY A 14 11.81 -4.11 19.02
CA GLY A 14 12.84 -3.48 19.84
C GLY A 14 14.25 -3.60 19.23
N LEU A 15 14.58 -4.77 18.67
CA LEU A 15 15.85 -4.98 17.96
C LEU A 15 15.94 -4.16 16.67
N LEU A 16 14.90 -4.11 15.84
CA LEU A 16 14.88 -3.32 14.61
C LEU A 16 15.01 -1.82 14.90
N VAL A 17 14.21 -1.29 15.83
CA VAL A 17 14.25 0.13 16.20
C VAL A 17 15.59 0.48 16.84
N GLY A 18 16.09 -0.36 17.74
CA GLY A 18 17.41 -0.19 18.36
C GLY A 18 18.54 -0.17 17.32
N ALA A 19 18.54 -1.12 16.38
CA ALA A 19 19.55 -1.19 15.32
C ALA A 19 19.52 0.04 14.40
N VAL A 20 18.33 0.54 14.03
CA VAL A 20 18.19 1.75 13.20
C VAL A 20 18.72 2.98 13.96
N PHE A 21 18.39 3.15 15.24
CA PHE A 21 18.88 4.28 16.03
C PHE A 21 20.40 4.23 16.26
N ILE A 22 20.97 3.04 16.49
CA ILE A 22 22.44 2.85 16.54
C ILE A 22 23.07 3.23 15.21
N GLY A 23 22.50 2.77 14.10
CA GLY A 23 22.96 3.12 12.75
C GLY A 23 22.96 4.62 12.51
N ILE A 24 21.87 5.32 12.86
CA ILE A 24 21.76 6.79 12.76
C ILE A 24 22.73 7.50 13.71
N GLY A 25 23.01 6.94 14.89
CA GLY A 25 23.97 7.49 15.85
C GLY A 25 25.43 7.31 15.42
N LEU A 26 25.75 6.21 14.72
CA LEU A 26 27.06 5.93 14.15
C LEU A 26 27.28 6.61 12.78
N TRP A 27 26.20 6.90 12.05
CA TRP A 27 26.25 7.59 10.75
C TRP A 27 27.05 8.91 10.76
N PRO A 28 26.86 9.84 11.72
CA PRO A 28 27.65 11.06 11.79
C PRO A 28 29.12 10.81 12.18
N LEU A 29 29.39 9.73 12.93
CA LEU A 29 30.76 9.34 13.29
C LEU A 29 31.53 8.82 12.07
N LEU A 30 30.85 8.05 11.20
CA LEU A 30 31.44 7.42 10.02
C LEU A 30 31.66 8.38 8.85
N ILE A 31 30.86 9.44 8.72
CA ILE A 31 30.87 10.31 7.54
C ILE A 31 31.58 11.64 7.80
N ARG A 32 31.58 12.17 9.03
CA ARG A 32 32.03 13.55 9.28
C ARG A 32 33.09 13.71 10.36
N GLY A 33 33.39 12.69 11.18
CA GLY A 33 34.41 12.79 12.23
C GLY A 33 34.14 13.87 13.29
N ASP A 34 32.93 14.41 13.33
CA ASP A 34 32.51 15.45 14.27
C ASP A 34 32.15 14.86 15.64
N ALA A 35 32.17 15.73 16.66
CA ALA A 35 31.96 15.38 18.06
C ALA A 35 30.74 14.47 18.26
N LEU A 36 30.96 13.37 18.98
CA LEU A 36 29.93 12.42 19.40
C LEU A 36 28.73 13.22 19.94
N ARG A 37 27.59 13.11 19.26
CA ARG A 37 26.32 13.61 19.80
C ARG A 37 25.94 12.70 20.98
N PHE A 38 26.51 12.98 22.15
CA PHE A 38 26.26 12.25 23.40
C PHE A 38 24.76 12.16 23.71
N TRP A 39 23.97 13.16 23.31
CA TRP A 39 22.50 13.10 23.36
C TRP A 39 21.91 12.01 22.47
N ALA A 40 22.42 11.79 21.25
CA ALA A 40 21.93 10.72 20.36
C ALA A 40 22.36 9.32 20.82
N ILE A 41 23.55 9.20 21.41
CA ILE A 41 24.05 7.92 21.97
C ILE A 41 23.36 7.61 23.30
N GLY A 42 23.13 8.62 24.13
CA GLY A 42 22.32 8.49 25.35
C GLY A 42 20.88 8.11 25.01
N LEU A 43 20.25 8.80 24.06
CA LEU A 43 18.89 8.47 23.62
C LEU A 43 18.84 7.08 22.99
N GLY A 44 19.79 6.72 22.12
CA GLY A 44 19.86 5.41 21.46
C GLY A 44 20.15 4.26 22.44
N GLY A 45 21.08 4.46 23.37
CA GLY A 45 21.44 3.50 24.41
C GLY A 45 20.32 3.30 25.44
N THR A 46 19.67 4.39 25.87
CA THR A 46 18.46 4.34 26.71
C THR A 46 17.34 3.62 25.96
N LEU A 47 17.10 3.92 24.68
CA LEU A 47 16.04 3.25 23.90
C LEU A 47 16.34 1.77 23.66
N MET A 48 17.61 1.39 23.46
CA MET A 48 18.06 0.02 23.30
C MET A 48 18.00 -0.77 24.63
N LEU A 49 18.37 -0.15 25.75
CA LEU A 49 18.24 -0.72 27.10
C LEU A 49 16.77 -0.88 27.50
N LEU A 50 15.91 0.11 27.23
CA LEU A 50 14.47 0.00 27.45
C LEU A 50 13.83 -1.06 26.53
N GLY A 51 14.29 -1.15 25.27
CA GLY A 51 13.85 -2.18 24.33
C GLY A 51 14.26 -3.60 24.73
N GLY A 52 15.40 -3.75 25.40
CA GLY A 52 15.92 -5.04 25.88
C GLY A 52 15.37 -5.47 27.25
N MET A 53 15.23 -4.54 28.21
CA MET A 53 14.94 -4.89 29.61
C MET A 53 13.45 -4.86 29.96
N SER A 54 12.60 -4.06 29.31
CA SER A 54 11.18 -3.94 29.68
C SER A 54 10.22 -4.08 28.48
N PRO A 55 9.88 -5.31 28.08
CA PRO A 55 8.83 -5.55 27.07
C PRO A 55 7.43 -5.11 27.54
N GLY A 56 7.26 -4.73 28.82
CA GLY A 56 5.99 -4.23 29.37
C GLY A 56 5.64 -2.81 28.92
N ILE A 57 6.63 -1.91 28.86
CA ILE A 57 6.43 -0.52 28.41
C ILE A 57 6.41 -0.44 26.88
N LEU A 58 7.05 -1.41 26.21
CA LEU A 58 7.04 -1.49 24.74
C LEU A 58 5.69 -1.94 24.15
N LYS A 59 4.78 -2.54 24.94
CA LYS A 59 3.44 -2.94 24.47
C LYS A 59 2.60 -1.77 23.94
N PRO A 60 2.30 -0.72 24.71
CA PRO A 60 1.46 0.37 24.24
C PRO A 60 2.07 1.12 23.05
N ILE A 61 3.39 1.36 23.05
CA ILE A 61 4.08 2.02 21.94
C ILE A 61 4.08 1.17 20.67
N HIS A 62 4.30 -0.15 20.77
CA HIS A 62 4.22 -1.06 19.63
C HIS A 62 2.80 -1.07 19.04
N THR A 63 1.78 -1.11 19.90
CA THR A 63 0.37 -1.07 19.45
C THR A 63 0.04 0.25 18.76
N ALA A 64 0.46 1.39 19.33
CA ALA A 64 0.26 2.71 18.72
C ALA A 64 0.99 2.82 17.37
N TRP A 65 2.25 2.38 17.31
CA TRP A 65 3.05 2.36 16.09
C TRP A 65 2.45 1.46 15.01
N THR A 66 1.96 0.28 15.39
CA THR A 66 1.28 -0.64 14.47
C THR A 66 -0.01 -0.02 13.93
N GLY A 67 -0.77 0.69 14.77
CA GLY A 67 -1.95 1.45 14.33
C GLY A 67 -1.60 2.52 13.31
N ILE A 68 -0.53 3.29 13.54
CA ILE A 68 -0.02 4.28 12.59
C ILE A 68 0.41 3.59 11.29
N GLY A 69 1.15 2.49 11.37
CA GLY A 69 1.55 1.70 10.19
C GLY A 69 0.36 1.22 9.37
N HIS A 70 -0.72 0.78 10.03
CA HIS A 70 -1.95 0.37 9.36
C HIS A 70 -2.63 1.56 8.66
N ALA A 71 -2.74 2.70 9.35
CA ALA A 71 -3.29 3.93 8.75
C ALA A 71 -2.46 4.37 7.54
N LEU A 72 -1.13 4.33 7.66
CA LEU A 72 -0.22 4.68 6.58
C LEU A 72 -0.34 3.70 5.40
N GLY A 73 -0.47 2.40 5.66
CA GLY A 73 -0.72 1.40 4.62
C GLY A 73 -2.06 1.60 3.89
N TRP A 74 -3.11 1.96 4.64
CA TRP A 74 -4.44 2.28 4.12
C TRP A 74 -4.43 3.54 3.23
N ILE A 75 -3.65 4.55 3.62
CA ILE A 75 -3.41 5.76 2.81
C ILE A 75 -2.58 5.39 1.57
N ASN A 76 -1.47 4.68 1.75
CA ASN A 76 -0.56 4.31 0.66
C ASN A 76 -1.28 3.51 -0.42
N THR A 77 -2.14 2.56 -0.04
CA THR A 77 -2.90 1.75 -0.99
C THR A 77 -3.86 2.60 -1.82
N ARG A 78 -4.52 3.60 -1.22
CA ARG A 78 -5.37 4.56 -1.96
C ARG A 78 -4.56 5.45 -2.89
N ILE A 79 -3.42 5.94 -2.42
CA ILE A 79 -2.54 6.79 -3.22
C ILE A 79 -2.03 5.99 -4.43
N LEU A 80 -1.52 4.78 -4.22
CA LEU A 80 -1.05 3.90 -5.30
C LEU A 80 -2.16 3.61 -6.29
N LEU A 81 -3.35 3.24 -5.80
CA LEU A 81 -4.49 2.93 -6.67
C LEU A 81 -4.95 4.18 -7.45
N GLY A 82 -5.01 5.33 -6.79
CA GLY A 82 -5.33 6.61 -7.43
C GLY A 82 -4.29 7.00 -8.47
N LEU A 83 -3.00 6.87 -8.15
CA LEU A 83 -1.90 7.17 -9.08
C LEU A 83 -1.95 6.25 -10.30
N VAL A 84 -2.17 4.95 -10.12
CA VAL A 84 -2.31 4.01 -11.23
C VAL A 84 -3.55 4.33 -12.06
N PHE A 85 -4.70 4.59 -11.41
CA PHE A 85 -5.94 4.88 -12.12
C PHE A 85 -5.86 6.18 -12.93
N TYR A 86 -5.39 7.27 -12.32
CA TYR A 86 -5.30 8.56 -12.99
C TYR A 86 -4.05 8.72 -13.86
N GLY A 87 -2.96 8.02 -13.56
CA GLY A 87 -1.71 8.10 -14.31
C GLY A 87 -1.62 7.12 -15.49
N LEU A 88 -2.28 5.96 -15.42
CA LEU A 88 -2.24 4.94 -16.48
C LEU A 88 -3.61 4.72 -17.11
N ILE A 89 -4.62 4.34 -16.31
CA ILE A 89 -5.92 3.88 -16.84
C ILE A 89 -6.67 5.02 -17.52
N THR A 90 -6.78 6.18 -16.84
CA THR A 90 -7.49 7.36 -17.33
C THR A 90 -6.91 7.91 -18.63
N PRO A 91 -5.60 8.20 -18.74
CA PRO A 91 -5.02 8.69 -19.99
C PRO A 91 -5.08 7.66 -21.11
N MET A 92 -5.00 6.37 -20.80
CA MET A 92 -5.20 5.32 -21.81
C MET A 92 -6.62 5.35 -22.38
N GLY A 93 -7.64 5.53 -21.52
CA GLY A 93 -9.03 5.71 -21.95
C GLY A 93 -9.24 6.98 -22.78
N ILE A 94 -8.63 8.10 -22.37
CA ILE A 94 -8.64 9.36 -23.13
C ILE A 94 -7.97 9.16 -24.49
N LEU A 95 -6.83 8.48 -24.54
CA LEU A 95 -6.11 8.19 -25.77
C LEU A 95 -6.96 7.35 -26.73
N PHE A 96 -7.63 6.30 -26.24
CA PHE A 96 -8.56 5.52 -27.07
C PHE A 96 -9.75 6.34 -27.58
N ARG A 97 -10.27 7.26 -26.75
CA ARG A 97 -11.33 8.18 -27.14
C ARG A 97 -10.86 9.17 -28.22
N LEU A 98 -9.64 9.69 -28.11
CA LEU A 98 -9.04 10.57 -29.13
C LEU A 98 -8.73 9.82 -30.44
N LEU A 99 -8.31 8.56 -30.36
CA LEU A 99 -8.08 7.70 -31.52
C LEU A 99 -9.37 7.21 -32.19
N GLY A 100 -10.55 7.67 -31.74
CA GLY A 100 -11.85 7.33 -32.33
C GLY A 100 -12.26 5.86 -32.16
N LYS A 101 -11.56 5.11 -31.31
CA LYS A 101 -11.91 3.72 -30.97
C LYS A 101 -13.00 3.73 -29.91
N ASP A 102 -14.25 3.81 -30.36
CA ASP A 102 -15.42 3.62 -29.51
C ASP A 102 -15.58 2.13 -29.15
N VAL A 103 -14.80 1.68 -28.18
CA VAL A 103 -14.77 0.28 -27.69
C VAL A 103 -16.11 -0.17 -27.11
N MET A 104 -16.98 0.76 -26.70
CA MET A 104 -18.28 0.43 -26.11
C MET A 104 -19.48 0.86 -26.97
N ARG A 105 -19.26 1.34 -28.21
CA ARG A 105 -20.34 1.86 -29.08
C ARG A 105 -21.28 2.81 -28.30
N GLN A 106 -20.69 3.69 -27.49
CA GLN A 106 -21.43 4.63 -26.64
C GLN A 106 -21.80 5.92 -27.36
N ALA A 107 -21.42 6.07 -28.64
CA ALA A 107 -21.88 7.18 -29.47
C ALA A 107 -23.41 7.29 -29.40
N CYS A 108 -23.88 8.30 -28.68
CA CYS A 108 -25.28 8.71 -28.63
C CYS A 108 -25.60 9.36 -29.98
N GLY A 109 -25.79 8.51 -31.00
CA GLY A 109 -26.23 8.97 -32.30
C GLY A 109 -27.66 9.47 -32.17
N ARG A 110 -27.82 10.78 -32.37
CA ARG A 110 -29.13 11.47 -32.35
C ARG A 110 -30.13 10.92 -33.39
N ASP A 111 -29.64 10.08 -34.30
CA ASP A 111 -30.34 9.47 -35.44
C ASP A 111 -30.79 8.02 -35.20
N PHE A 112 -30.47 7.41 -34.05
CA PHE A 112 -30.89 6.04 -33.74
C PHE A 112 -32.09 6.02 -32.79
N SER A 113 -33.19 5.42 -33.23
CA SER A 113 -34.43 5.26 -32.44
C SER A 113 -34.29 4.25 -31.29
N THR A 114 -33.25 3.41 -31.28
CA THR A 114 -33.06 2.36 -30.27
C THR A 114 -31.62 1.85 -30.22
N TYR A 115 -31.07 1.70 -29.00
CA TYR A 115 -29.72 1.13 -28.73
C TYR A 115 -29.66 -0.41 -28.74
N ARG A 116 -30.78 -1.09 -28.97
CA ARG A 116 -30.85 -2.56 -28.93
C ARG A 116 -30.09 -3.13 -30.12
N VAL A 117 -29.04 -3.88 -29.84
CA VAL A 117 -28.36 -4.71 -30.83
C VAL A 117 -29.32 -5.84 -31.24
N LEU A 118 -29.80 -5.83 -32.49
CA LEU A 118 -30.59 -6.93 -33.02
C LEU A 118 -29.74 -8.20 -33.00
N LYS A 119 -30.15 -9.17 -32.18
CA LYS A 119 -29.59 -10.52 -32.23
C LYS A 119 -30.13 -11.21 -33.47
N LYS A 120 -29.24 -11.72 -34.33
CA LYS A 120 -29.64 -12.57 -35.45
C LYS A 120 -30.40 -13.80 -34.90
N PRO A 121 -31.51 -14.22 -35.53
CA PRO A 121 -32.24 -15.40 -35.10
C PRO A 121 -31.31 -16.61 -35.16
N ARG A 122 -31.29 -17.41 -34.07
CA ARG A 122 -30.45 -18.61 -34.00
C ARG A 122 -30.96 -19.66 -35.00
N PRO A 123 -30.07 -20.35 -35.74
CA PRO A 123 -30.48 -21.40 -36.66
C PRO A 123 -31.14 -22.57 -35.93
N GLN A 124 -32.26 -23.06 -36.47
CA GLN A 124 -33.18 -24.00 -35.81
C GLN A 124 -32.59 -25.41 -35.55
N GLY A 125 -31.37 -25.70 -36.02
CA GLY A 125 -30.71 -27.00 -35.86
C GLY A 125 -29.81 -27.15 -34.63
N HIS A 126 -29.59 -26.10 -33.83
CA HIS A 126 -28.59 -26.11 -32.75
C HIS A 126 -28.99 -26.98 -31.53
N MET A 127 -30.23 -27.44 -31.43
CA MET A 127 -30.73 -28.25 -30.30
C MET A 127 -30.76 -29.76 -30.58
N LYS A 128 -30.20 -30.23 -31.72
CA LYS A 128 -30.35 -31.63 -32.14
C LYS A 128 -29.53 -32.67 -31.36
N PHE A 129 -28.65 -32.27 -30.43
CA PHE A 129 -27.76 -33.20 -29.70
C PHE A 129 -27.67 -32.90 -28.19
N GLN A 130 -28.80 -32.54 -27.56
CA GLN A 130 -28.80 -32.11 -26.16
C GLN A 130 -28.99 -33.25 -25.14
N PHE A 131 -29.10 -34.50 -25.61
CA PHE A 131 -29.22 -35.71 -24.79
C PHE A 131 -28.36 -36.84 -25.37
#